data_AF-A0A258CTC6-F1
#
_entry.id   AF-A0A258CTC6-F1
#
_cell.length_a   1.000
_cell.length_b   1.000
_cell.length_c   1.000
_cell.angle_alpha   90.00
_cell.angle_beta   90.00
_cell.angle_gamma   90.00
#
_symmetry.space_group_name_H-M   'P 1'
#
loop_
_entity.id
_entity.type
_entity.pdbx_description
1 polymer ?
#
loop_
_entity_poly.entity_id
_entity_poly.type
_entity_poly.pdbx_seq_one_letter_code
_entity_poly.pdbx_strand_id
1 'polypeptide(L)'
;MTNRRQLLTATAGLAAAAMLGAPAAQAQADLTTPGPLGDVWIGSPDAKVSIIEYASLTCGHCATFHKDTWPALKAKYIDTGKVRFTLREFPLDPLATAG
;
A
#
# COMPACT_ATOMS: atom_id res chain seq x y z
N MET A 1 1.17 -36.49 44.63
CA MET A 1 2.06 -37.09 43.62
C MET A 1 1.60 -36.62 42.25
N THR A 2 2.12 -35.48 41.78
CA THR A 2 1.75 -34.90 40.48
C THR A 2 2.45 -35.70 39.38
N ASN A 3 1.69 -36.38 38.51
CA ASN A 3 2.23 -37.29 37.50
C ASN A 3 2.80 -36.49 36.32
N ARG A 4 3.97 -36.89 35.78
CA ARG A 4 4.56 -36.31 34.55
C ARG A 4 3.57 -36.28 33.38
N ARG A 5 2.63 -37.23 33.32
CA ARG A 5 1.55 -37.26 32.32
C ARG A 5 0.59 -36.08 32.44
N GLN A 6 0.33 -35.56 33.64
CA GLN A 6 -0.53 -34.39 33.84
C GLN A 6 0.13 -33.08 33.42
N LEU A 7 1.47 -33.00 33.47
CA LEU A 7 2.22 -31.85 32.94
C LEU A 7 2.24 -31.83 31.40
N LEU A 8 2.30 -32.99 30.74
CA LEU A 8 2.32 -33.08 29.27
C LEU A 8 0.98 -32.74 28.61
N THR A 9 -0.14 -33.00 29.29
CA THR A 9 -1.47 -32.67 28.77
C THR A 9 -1.83 -31.20 28.95
N ALA A 10 -1.27 -30.52 29.97
CA ALA A 10 -1.53 -29.11 30.24
C ALA A 10 -0.81 -28.16 29.25
N THR A 11 0.38 -28.54 28.77
CA THR A 11 1.14 -27.72 27.81
C THR A 11 0.63 -27.83 26.37
N ALA A 12 0.07 -28.98 25.97
CA ALA A 12 -0.55 -29.16 24.66
C ALA A 12 -1.83 -28.33 24.48
N GLY A 13 -2.61 -28.15 25.56
CA GLY A 13 -3.84 -27.34 25.53
C GLY A 13 -3.58 -25.84 25.37
N LEU A 14 -2.51 -25.31 25.99
CA LEU A 14 -2.17 -23.88 25.86
C LEU A 14 -1.54 -23.52 24.51
N ALA A 15 -0.81 -24.44 23.87
CA ALA A 15 -0.20 -24.19 22.56
C ALA A 15 -1.25 -24.14 21.42
N ALA A 16 -2.32 -24.92 21.52
CA ALA A 16 -3.39 -24.96 20.51
C ALA A 16 -4.26 -23.68 20.51
N ALA A 17 -4.44 -23.04 21.67
CA ALA A 17 -5.24 -21.81 21.77
C ALA A 17 -4.54 -20.57 21.17
N ALA A 18 -3.20 -20.57 21.12
CA ALA A 18 -2.42 -19.47 20.52
C ALA A 18 -2.40 -19.49 18.99
N MET A 19 -2.76 -20.60 18.35
CA MET A 19 -2.67 -20.79 16.89
C MET A 19 -4.00 -20.55 16.16
N LEU A 20 -5.10 -20.34 16.89
CA LEU A 20 -6.46 -20.17 16.33
C LEU A 20 -6.98 -18.73 16.40
N GLY A 21 -6.18 -17.77 16.88
CA GLY A 21 -6.66 -16.45 17.28
C GLY A 21 -5.78 -15.26 16.93
N ALA A 22 -4.82 -15.39 16.03
CA ALA A 22 -4.30 -14.21 15.36
C ALA A 22 -5.22 -13.94 14.16
N PRO A 23 -6.02 -12.86 14.14
CA PRO A 23 -6.42 -12.37 12.84
C PRO A 23 -5.11 -12.11 12.10
N ALA A 24 -4.96 -12.64 10.90
CA ALA A 24 -4.07 -12.06 9.92
C ALA A 24 -4.61 -10.68 9.54
N ALA A 25 -4.73 -9.79 10.52
CA ALA A 25 -4.73 -8.37 10.28
C ALA A 25 -3.28 -8.07 9.92
N GLN A 26 -2.91 -8.30 8.66
CA GLN A 26 -1.92 -7.45 8.04
C GLN A 26 -2.35 -6.04 8.40
N ALA A 27 -1.59 -5.37 9.28
CA ALA A 27 -1.79 -3.97 9.54
C ALA A 27 -1.86 -3.31 8.15
N GLN A 28 -3.03 -2.84 7.74
CA GLN A 28 -3.15 -2.11 6.50
C GLN A 28 -2.30 -0.87 6.69
N ALA A 29 -1.14 -0.86 6.02
CA ALA A 29 -0.25 0.27 6.04
C ALA A 29 -1.06 1.50 5.65
N ASP A 30 -0.90 2.59 6.39
CA ASP A 30 -1.49 3.85 6.03
C ASP A 30 -0.95 4.25 4.65
N LEU A 31 -1.80 4.16 3.63
CA LEU A 31 -1.45 4.47 2.24
C LEU A 31 -1.10 5.94 2.03
N THR A 32 -1.31 6.80 3.03
CA THR A 32 -0.90 8.21 2.98
C THR A 32 0.53 8.41 3.47
N THR A 33 1.08 7.48 4.27
CA THR A 33 2.46 7.57 4.76
C THR A 33 3.44 7.46 3.58
N PRO A 34 4.35 8.44 3.39
CA PRO A 34 5.36 8.38 2.33
C PRO A 34 6.35 7.22 2.51
N GLY A 35 6.92 6.77 1.40
CA GLY A 35 8.04 5.82 1.42
C GLY A 35 9.32 6.42 2.01
N PRO A 36 10.36 5.61 2.26
CA PRO A 36 11.62 6.06 2.88
C PRO A 36 12.32 7.20 2.13
N LEU A 37 12.13 7.28 0.81
CA LEU A 37 12.71 8.32 -0.05
C LEU A 37 11.83 9.58 -0.14
N GLY A 38 10.66 9.58 0.51
CA GLY A 38 9.62 10.59 0.33
C GLY A 38 8.85 10.43 -0.98
N ASP A 39 7.91 11.33 -1.20
CA ASP A 39 7.07 11.37 -2.40
C ASP A 39 7.56 12.42 -3.39
N VAL A 40 7.55 12.06 -4.68
CA VAL A 40 7.68 13.01 -5.79
C VAL A 40 6.28 13.35 -6.29
N TRP A 41 5.99 14.64 -6.42
CA TRP A 41 4.66 15.10 -6.79
C TRP A 41 4.71 16.30 -7.74
N ILE A 42 3.59 16.52 -8.43
CA ILE A 42 3.35 17.69 -9.27
C ILE A 42 2.09 18.45 -8.81
N GLY A 43 1.99 19.72 -9.16
CA GLY A 43 0.87 20.60 -8.79
C GLY A 43 1.27 21.66 -7.76
N SER A 44 0.27 22.30 -7.14
CA SER A 44 0.52 23.32 -6.13
C SER A 44 0.89 22.70 -4.77
N PRO A 45 1.89 23.22 -4.03
CA PRO A 45 2.15 22.81 -2.64
C PRO A 45 0.96 23.13 -1.71
N ASP A 46 0.14 24.12 -2.06
CA ASP A 46 -1.01 24.58 -1.26
C ASP A 46 -2.34 23.94 -1.70
N ALA A 47 -2.30 22.98 -2.64
CA ALA A 47 -3.48 22.29 -3.14
C ALA A 47 -4.26 21.64 -1.99
N LYS A 48 -5.58 21.82 -1.98
CA LYS A 48 -6.44 21.31 -0.89
C LYS A 48 -6.73 19.81 -1.00
N VAL A 49 -6.50 19.23 -2.17
CA VAL A 49 -6.71 17.81 -2.45
C VAL A 49 -5.38 17.19 -2.89
N SER A 50 -5.06 16.02 -2.34
CA SER A 50 -3.92 15.20 -2.75
C SER A 50 -4.43 13.90 -3.37
N ILE A 51 -3.88 13.53 -4.53
CA ILE A 51 -4.12 12.23 -5.16
C ILE A 51 -2.79 11.47 -5.14
N ILE A 52 -2.83 10.23 -4.68
CA ILE A 52 -1.70 9.31 -4.72
C ILE A 52 -2.12 8.15 -5.63
N GLU A 53 -1.49 8.03 -6.80
CA GLU A 53 -1.65 6.88 -7.68
C GLU A 53 -0.59 5.85 -7.36
N TYR A 54 -1.02 4.62 -7.09
CA TYR A 54 -0.14 3.45 -7.05
C TYR A 54 -0.26 2.73 -8.40
N ALA A 55 0.81 2.72 -9.18
CA ALA A 55 0.80 2.15 -10.52
C ALA A 55 2.10 1.38 -10.80
N SER A 56 2.00 0.36 -11.65
CA SER A 56 3.16 -0.33 -12.23
C SER A 56 3.46 0.24 -13.60
N LEU A 57 4.72 0.49 -13.94
CA LEU A 57 5.11 0.90 -15.29
C LEU A 57 4.77 -0.13 -16.38
N THR A 58 4.57 -1.39 -16.00
CA THR A 58 4.20 -2.49 -16.90
C THR A 58 2.69 -2.77 -16.96
N CYS A 59 1.89 -2.04 -16.19
CA CYS A 59 0.44 -2.24 -16.13
C CYS A 59 -0.27 -1.59 -17.33
N GLY A 60 -0.88 -2.41 -18.19
CA GLY A 60 -1.61 -1.93 -19.37
C GLY A 60 -2.79 -1.00 -19.05
N HIS A 61 -3.54 -1.26 -17.97
CA HIS A 61 -4.63 -0.37 -17.54
C HIS A 61 -4.13 1.00 -17.07
N CYS A 62 -2.98 1.01 -16.41
CA CYS A 62 -2.31 2.21 -15.94
C CYS A 62 -1.82 3.05 -17.13
N ALA A 63 -1.25 2.39 -18.15
CA ALA A 63 -0.91 3.04 -19.42
C ALA A 63 -2.14 3.66 -20.11
N THR A 64 -3.28 2.95 -20.15
CA THR A 64 -4.54 3.49 -20.68
C THR A 64 -5.02 4.71 -19.89
N PHE A 65 -4.95 4.69 -18.55
CA PHE A 65 -5.27 5.85 -17.72
C PHE A 65 -4.39 7.06 -18.08
N HIS A 66 -3.07 6.87 -18.17
CA HIS A 66 -2.12 7.93 -18.51
C HIS A 66 -2.26 8.46 -19.93
N LYS A 67 -2.78 7.65 -20.86
CA LYS A 67 -3.08 8.07 -22.22
C LYS A 67 -4.39 8.84 -22.35
N ASP A 68 -5.46 8.30 -21.75
CA ASP A 68 -6.82 8.73 -22.08
C ASP A 68 -7.45 9.63 -20.99
N THR A 69 -7.09 9.43 -19.71
CA THR A 69 -7.69 10.17 -18.58
C THR A 69 -6.78 11.26 -18.03
N TRP A 70 -5.49 10.95 -17.91
CA TRP A 70 -4.50 11.84 -17.31
C TRP A 70 -4.44 13.24 -17.93
N PRO A 71 -4.49 13.43 -19.26
CA PRO A 71 -4.43 14.78 -19.83
C PRO A 71 -5.54 15.70 -19.32
N ALA A 72 -6.76 15.18 -19.21
CA ALA A 72 -7.91 15.94 -18.72
C ALA A 72 -7.82 16.18 -17.20
N LEU A 73 -7.40 15.18 -16.42
CA LEU A 73 -7.19 15.31 -14.97
C LEU A 73 -6.14 16.38 -14.67
N LYS A 74 -4.99 16.31 -15.36
CA LYS A 74 -3.88 17.25 -15.20
C LYS A 74 -4.32 18.67 -15.54
N ALA A 75 -4.91 18.89 -16.71
CA ALA A 75 -5.33 20.21 -17.16
C ALA A 75 -6.42 20.83 -16.25
N LYS A 76 -7.40 20.04 -15.81
CA LYS A 76 -8.56 20.55 -15.06
C LYS A 76 -8.28 20.78 -13.58
N TYR A 77 -7.32 20.06 -12.99
CA TYR A 77 -7.13 20.04 -11.54
C TYR A 77 -5.70 20.30 -11.09
N ILE A 78 -4.71 19.68 -11.72
CA ILE A 78 -3.30 19.82 -11.31
C ILE A 78 -2.77 21.18 -11.75
N ASP A 79 -2.93 21.51 -13.03
CA ASP A 79 -2.43 22.75 -13.63
C ASP A 79 -3.17 23.99 -13.10
N THR A 80 -4.41 23.82 -12.65
CA THR A 80 -5.17 24.88 -11.98
C THR A 80 -4.89 24.99 -10.47
N GLY A 81 -3.93 24.23 -9.94
CA GLY A 81 -3.52 24.26 -8.53
C GLY A 81 -4.53 23.68 -7.53
N LYS A 82 -5.55 22.95 -8.01
CA LYS A 82 -6.59 22.35 -7.15
C LYS A 82 -6.13 21.03 -6.52
N VAL A 83 -5.28 20.30 -7.23
CA VAL A 83 -4.80 18.97 -6.84
C VAL A 83 -3.27 18.94 -6.86
N ARG A 84 -2.70 18.30 -5.84
CA ARG A 84 -1.33 17.79 -5.86
C ARG A 84 -1.38 16.29 -6.17
N PHE A 85 -0.59 15.85 -7.13
CA PHE A 85 -0.59 14.47 -7.61
C PHE A 85 0.77 13.81 -7.38
N THR A 86 0.75 12.67 -6.72
CA THR A 86 1.91 11.80 -6.48
C THR A 86 1.71 10.50 -7.25
N LEU A 87 2.73 10.05 -7.98
CA LEU A 87 2.80 8.67 -8.48
C LEU A 87 3.76 7.88 -7.58
N ARG A 88 3.28 6.77 -7.01
CA ARG A 88 4.07 5.81 -6.24
C ARG A 88 4.19 4.54 -7.06
N GLU A 89 5.42 4.17 -7.35
CA GLU A 89 5.70 2.93 -8.07
C GLU A 89 5.20 1.72 -7.27
N PHE A 90 4.48 0.84 -7.94
CA PHE A 90 3.96 -0.42 -7.40
C PHE A 90 4.34 -1.56 -8.36
N PRO A 91 5.57 -2.07 -8.26
CA PRO A 91 6.06 -3.07 -9.21
C PRO A 91 5.24 -4.36 -9.13
N LEU A 92 4.70 -4.79 -10.28
CA LEU A 92 3.96 -6.06 -10.39
C LEU A 92 4.79 -7.19 -10.98
N ASP A 93 5.99 -6.89 -11.50
CA ASP A 93 6.91 -7.84 -12.10
C ASP A 93 8.36 -7.32 -12.02
N PRO A 94 9.38 -8.15 -12.32
CA PRO A 94 10.78 -7.76 -12.23
C PRO A 94 11.17 -6.59 -13.14
N LEU A 95 10.52 -6.40 -14.30
CA LEU A 95 10.82 -5.28 -15.18
C LEU A 95 10.39 -3.95 -14.54
N ALA A 96 9.28 -3.97 -13.81
CA ALA A 96 8.80 -2.82 -13.05
C ALA A 96 9.66 -2.48 -11.82
N THR A 97 10.55 -3.37 -11.37
CA THR A 97 11.44 -3.10 -10.21
C THR A 97 12.71 -2.32 -10.55
N ALA A 98 12.96 -2.03 -11.83
CA ALA A 98 14.18 -1.36 -12.29
C ALA A 98 14.23 0.16 -12.01
N GLY A 99 13.44 0.65 -11.05
CA GLY A 99 13.37 2.05 -10.63
C GLY A 99 14.48 2.46 -9.67
#